data_AF-A0A7J6VCF4-F1
#
_entry.id   AF-A0A7J6VCF4-F1
#
_cell.length_a   1.000
_cell.length_b   1.000
_cell.length_c   1.000
_cell.angle_alpha   90.00
_cell.angle_beta   90.00
_cell.angle_gamma   90.00
#
_symmetry.space_group_name_H-M   'P 1'
#
loop_
_entity.id
_entity.type
_entity.pdbx_description
1 polymer ?
#
loop_
_entity_poly.entity_id
_entity_poly.type
_entity_poly.pdbx_seq_one_letter_code
_entity_poly.pdbx_strand_id
1 'polypeptide(L)'
;MFEKMDEQLLDAMCDRLRPILYTENSYIIREGDPVDEMLFIMRGKLLSATTNGGRTGFLNSDYLKAGDFCGEELLTWALVPHSSSNLPTSTRTVQALKEVEAFALKADDLKFVASQFRRLHSKQLRHTFRFYSHHWRTWAACFIQAAWRRYRRKKLEESLYEEENRLQGALALTGGSSPSLGATIYASRFAANILRTLRRSGTRKVRLQERLSPILLQKPDEPDFFAEDH
;
A
#
# COMPACT_ATOMS: atom_id res chain seq x y z
N MET A 1 6.56 5.10 17.99
CA MET A 1 7.37 5.93 17.07
C MET A 1 8.34 6.81 17.87
N PHE A 2 7.84 7.73 18.68
CA PHE A 2 8.64 8.73 19.41
C PHE A 2 9.63 8.18 20.45
N GLU A 3 9.36 7.00 21.02
CA GLU A 3 10.29 6.33 21.96
C GLU A 3 11.68 6.04 21.36
N LYS A 4 11.81 6.03 20.02
CA LYS A 4 13.10 5.82 19.34
C LYS A 4 13.85 7.12 19.06
N MET A 5 13.25 8.28 19.36
CA MET A 5 13.87 9.60 19.25
C MET A 5 14.60 9.93 20.54
N ASP A 6 15.66 10.74 20.48
CA ASP A 6 16.26 11.30 21.69
C ASP A 6 15.46 12.48 22.22
N GLU A 7 15.62 12.76 23.50
CA GLU A 7 14.87 13.79 24.22
C GLU A 7 15.01 15.17 23.57
N GLN A 8 16.21 15.54 23.13
CA GLN A 8 16.45 16.84 22.50
C GLN A 8 15.68 17.01 21.17
N LEU A 9 15.60 15.96 20.36
CA LEU A 9 14.81 15.98 19.13
C LEU A 9 13.32 16.04 19.46
N LEU A 10 12.88 15.27 20.45
CA LEU A 10 11.49 15.26 20.89
C LEU A 10 11.07 16.65 21.37
N ASP A 11 11.86 17.27 22.24
CA ASP A 11 11.63 18.61 22.77
C ASP A 11 11.57 19.63 21.63
N ALA A 12 12.52 19.59 20.70
CA ALA A 12 12.53 20.49 19.55
C ALA A 12 11.30 20.34 18.64
N MET A 13 10.75 19.12 18.51
CA MET A 13 9.48 18.90 17.82
C MET A 13 8.31 19.44 18.65
N CYS A 14 8.25 19.13 19.95
CA CYS A 14 7.19 19.55 20.86
C CYS A 14 7.06 21.07 20.95
N ASP A 15 8.17 21.82 20.94
CA ASP A 15 8.18 23.29 20.92
C ASP A 15 7.50 23.89 19.68
N ARG A 16 7.38 23.10 18.61
CA ARG A 16 6.80 23.52 17.32
C ARG A 16 5.39 22.97 17.10
N LEU A 17 4.92 22.07 17.97
CA LEU A 17 3.57 21.53 17.87
C LEU A 17 2.53 22.58 18.20
N ARG A 18 1.50 22.68 17.37
CA ARG A 18 0.36 23.57 17.59
C ARG A 18 -0.90 22.76 17.84
N PRO A 19 -1.63 23.00 18.94
CA PRO A 19 -2.90 22.34 19.16
C PRO A 19 -3.92 22.79 18.10
N ILE A 20 -4.66 21.84 17.57
CA ILE A 20 -5.70 22.08 16.57
C ILE A 20 -6.95 21.27 16.87
N LEU A 21 -8.09 21.79 16.42
CA LEU A 21 -9.41 21.17 16.59
C LEU A 21 -10.10 21.08 15.25
N TYR A 22 -10.63 19.91 14.94
CA TYR A 22 -11.52 19.72 13.79
C TYR A 22 -12.91 19.33 14.25
N THR A 23 -13.90 19.98 13.65
CA THR A 23 -15.31 19.65 13.85
C THR A 23 -15.69 18.38 13.08
N GLU A 24 -16.79 17.76 13.50
CA GLU A 24 -17.34 16.59 12.84
C GLU A 24 -17.65 16.87 11.35
N ASN A 25 -17.41 15.87 10.50
CA ASN A 25 -17.61 15.90 9.04
C ASN A 25 -16.67 16.83 8.26
N SER A 26 -15.70 17.46 8.92
CA SER A 26 -14.67 18.27 8.24
C SER A 26 -13.69 17.38 7.46
N TYR A 27 -13.22 17.91 6.33
CA TYR A 27 -12.12 17.31 5.57
C TYR A 27 -10.83 17.96 6.01
N ILE A 28 -9.91 17.15 6.49
CA ILE A 28 -8.62 17.60 7.01
C ILE A 28 -7.59 17.65 5.88
N ILE A 29 -7.50 16.58 5.10
CA ILE A 29 -6.62 16.47 3.93
C ILE A 29 -7.43 15.80 2.82
N ARG A 30 -7.27 16.20 1.56
CA ARG A 30 -7.80 15.45 0.41
C ARG A 30 -6.67 14.83 -0.38
N GLU A 31 -6.94 13.65 -0.94
CA GLU A 31 -6.02 13.00 -1.88
C GLU A 31 -5.78 13.94 -3.07
N GLY A 32 -4.51 14.21 -3.38
CA GLY A 32 -4.13 15.16 -4.45
C GLY A 32 -3.82 16.58 -3.98
N ASP A 33 -4.18 16.95 -2.75
CA ASP A 33 -3.85 18.29 -2.20
C ASP A 33 -2.41 18.31 -1.66
N PRO A 34 -1.73 19.47 -1.66
CA PRO A 34 -0.43 19.61 -0.99
C PRO A 34 -0.57 19.39 0.52
N VAL A 35 0.41 18.72 1.12
CA VAL A 35 0.49 18.50 2.57
C VAL A 35 1.38 19.57 3.18
N ASP A 36 0.81 20.48 3.95
CA ASP A 36 1.50 21.58 4.62
C ASP A 36 1.73 21.32 6.12
N GLU A 37 0.99 20.39 6.71
CA GLU A 37 1.15 19.97 8.10
C GLU A 37 1.00 18.46 8.32
N MET A 38 1.79 17.94 9.26
CA MET A 38 1.67 16.59 9.78
C MET A 38 0.85 16.65 11.07
N LEU A 39 -0.12 15.76 11.22
CA LEU A 39 -1.07 15.79 12.33
C LEU A 39 -0.91 14.58 13.22
N PHE A 40 -0.81 14.80 14.53
CA PHE A 40 -0.78 13.77 15.57
C PHE A 40 -2.11 13.74 16.31
N ILE A 41 -2.85 12.64 16.19
CA ILE A 41 -4.22 12.53 16.71
C ILE A 41 -4.16 12.21 18.20
N MET A 42 -4.70 13.11 19.02
CA MET A 42 -4.80 12.92 20.47
C MET A 42 -6.12 12.28 20.85
N ARG A 43 -7.21 12.73 20.23
CA ARG A 43 -8.56 12.25 20.49
C ARG A 43 -9.42 12.42 19.24
N GLY A 44 -10.40 11.54 19.06
CA GLY A 44 -11.37 11.60 17.96
C GLY A 44 -11.42 10.33 17.14
N LYS A 45 -12.17 10.38 16.03
CA LYS A 45 -12.28 9.28 15.07
C LYS A 45 -12.24 9.85 13.66
N LEU A 46 -11.32 9.38 12.85
CA LEU A 46 -11.16 9.82 11.48
C LEU A 46 -11.30 8.64 10.52
N LEU A 47 -11.78 8.93 9.32
CA LEU A 47 -11.72 8.03 8.18
C LEU A 47 -10.60 8.50 7.27
N SER A 48 -9.64 7.62 7.00
CA SER A 48 -8.65 7.81 5.96
C SER A 48 -8.99 6.90 4.80
N ALA A 49 -9.04 7.42 3.58
CA ALA A 49 -9.38 6.67 2.37
C ALA A 49 -8.44 7.06 1.23
N THR A 50 -8.09 6.10 0.38
CA THR A 50 -7.31 6.35 -0.85
C THR A 50 -7.90 5.58 -2.00
N THR A 51 -7.94 6.24 -3.15
CA THR A 51 -8.28 5.68 -4.45
C THR A 51 -7.04 5.35 -5.27
N ASN A 52 -5.84 5.61 -4.72
CA ASN A 52 -4.56 5.47 -5.41
C ASN A 52 -4.56 6.23 -6.75
N GLY A 53 -4.88 7.53 -6.68
CA GLY A 53 -4.96 8.41 -7.85
C GLY A 53 -6.15 8.10 -8.76
N GLY A 54 -7.31 7.78 -8.18
CA GLY A 54 -8.54 7.52 -8.95
C GLY A 54 -8.57 6.18 -9.68
N ARG A 55 -7.77 5.20 -9.24
CA ARG A 55 -7.68 3.90 -9.89
C ARG A 55 -8.98 3.11 -9.72
N THR A 56 -9.60 2.72 -10.84
CA THR A 56 -10.84 1.94 -10.84
C THR A 56 -10.67 0.61 -10.10
N GLY A 57 -11.59 0.34 -9.17
CA GLY A 57 -11.57 -0.89 -8.36
C GLY A 57 -10.53 -0.91 -7.23
N PHE A 58 -9.86 0.20 -6.94
CA PHE A 58 -8.99 0.36 -5.78
C PHE A 58 -9.62 1.35 -4.79
N LEU A 59 -9.97 0.84 -3.61
CA LEU A 59 -10.37 1.66 -2.47
C LEU A 59 -9.75 1.03 -1.23
N ASN A 60 -8.86 1.76 -0.58
CA ASN A 60 -8.34 1.39 0.73
C ASN A 60 -8.80 2.44 1.74
N SER A 61 -9.63 2.03 2.67
CA SER A 61 -10.05 2.84 3.80
C SER A 61 -9.57 2.23 5.12
N ASP A 62 -9.24 3.11 6.06
CA ASP A 62 -8.87 2.74 7.41
C ASP A 62 -9.34 3.82 8.39
N TYR A 63 -9.47 3.47 9.67
CA TYR A 63 -9.83 4.42 10.72
C TYR A 63 -8.58 4.87 11.47
N LEU A 64 -8.40 6.18 11.59
CA LEU A 64 -7.36 6.74 12.47
C LEU A 64 -7.98 7.09 13.83
N LYS A 65 -7.23 6.78 14.89
CA LYS A 65 -7.60 6.98 16.30
C LYS A 65 -6.47 7.66 17.06
N ALA A 66 -6.70 7.89 18.35
CA ALA A 66 -5.67 8.40 19.25
C ALA A 66 -4.36 7.61 19.14
N GLY A 67 -3.25 8.33 18.97
CA GLY A 67 -1.91 7.78 18.75
C GLY A 67 -1.52 7.59 17.28
N ASP A 68 -2.46 7.68 16.35
CA ASP A 68 -2.18 7.67 14.91
C ASP A 68 -1.82 9.09 14.41
N PHE A 69 -1.36 9.17 13.16
CA PHE A 69 -1.00 10.43 12.51
C PHE A 69 -1.34 10.41 11.01
N CYS A 70 -1.37 11.58 10.39
CA CYS A 70 -1.47 11.75 8.94
C CYS A 70 -0.56 12.89 8.44
N GLY A 71 -0.36 13.01 7.13
CA GLY A 71 0.63 13.92 6.53
C GLY A 71 2.06 13.37 6.59
N GLU A 72 2.20 12.05 6.59
CA GLU A 72 3.48 11.34 6.69
C GLU A 72 4.39 11.52 5.48
N GLU A 73 3.83 12.00 4.37
CA GLU A 73 4.54 12.43 3.18
C GLU A 73 5.59 13.52 3.49
N LEU A 74 5.31 14.37 4.49
CA LEU A 74 6.23 15.41 4.94
C LEU A 74 7.51 14.87 5.57
N LEU A 75 7.48 13.69 6.20
CA LEU A 75 8.67 13.08 6.80
C LEU A 75 9.70 12.77 5.74
N THR A 76 9.26 12.13 4.64
CA THR A 76 10.15 11.82 3.52
C THR A 76 10.72 13.11 2.93
N TRP A 77 9.86 14.10 2.65
CA TRP A 77 10.24 15.39 2.08
C TRP A 77 11.23 16.18 2.96
N ALA A 78 11.01 16.25 4.27
CA ALA A 78 11.90 16.96 5.18
C ALA A 78 13.25 16.27 5.36
N LEU A 79 13.31 14.95 5.19
CA LEU A 79 14.51 14.13 5.37
C LEU A 79 15.44 14.09 4.15
N VAL A 80 14.98 14.54 2.96
CA VAL A 80 15.82 14.60 1.77
C VAL A 80 16.65 15.90 1.79
N PRO A 81 17.99 15.81 1.71
CA PRO A 81 18.82 16.99 1.46
C PRO A 81 18.36 17.71 0.19
N HIS A 82 18.28 19.05 0.22
CA HIS A 82 17.84 19.86 -0.93
C HIS A 82 16.43 19.55 -1.45
N SER A 83 15.51 19.09 -0.58
CA SER A 83 14.12 18.93 -0.99
C SER A 83 13.55 20.22 -1.60
N SER A 84 12.80 20.05 -2.69
CA SER A 84 12.21 21.15 -3.45
C SER A 84 11.37 22.05 -2.54
N SER A 85 11.18 23.30 -2.94
CA SER A 85 10.25 24.23 -2.27
C SER A 85 8.79 23.77 -2.37
N ASN A 86 8.50 22.78 -3.21
CA ASN A 86 7.16 22.27 -3.41
C ASN A 86 6.84 21.23 -2.32
N LEU A 87 5.67 21.40 -1.71
CA LEU A 87 5.16 20.44 -0.73
C LEU A 87 4.79 19.12 -1.41
N PRO A 88 4.94 17.99 -0.71
CA PRO A 88 4.49 16.71 -1.22
C PRO A 88 2.97 16.67 -1.34
N THR A 89 2.47 15.89 -2.28
CA THR A 89 1.03 15.69 -2.49
C THR A 89 0.50 14.56 -1.61
N SER A 90 -0.67 14.76 -1.01
CA SER A 90 -1.32 13.77 -0.18
C SER A 90 -1.75 12.54 -0.97
N THR A 91 -1.50 11.36 -0.41
CA THR A 91 -1.92 10.08 -0.99
C THR A 91 -3.30 9.62 -0.52
N ARG A 92 -3.90 10.30 0.47
CA ARG A 92 -5.18 9.91 1.09
C ARG A 92 -6.07 11.12 1.39
N THR A 93 -7.38 10.88 1.34
CA THR A 93 -8.38 11.78 1.91
C THR A 93 -8.62 11.40 3.36
N VAL A 94 -8.55 12.37 4.26
CA VAL A 94 -8.79 12.23 5.70
C VAL A 94 -9.98 13.09 6.11
N GLN A 95 -11.01 12.46 6.65
CA GLN A 95 -12.23 13.11 7.12
C GLN A 95 -12.43 12.85 8.61
N ALA A 96 -12.77 13.89 9.36
CA ALA A 96 -13.17 13.78 10.76
C ALA A 96 -14.59 13.20 10.83
N LEU A 97 -14.76 12.02 11.45
CA LEU A 97 -16.08 11.42 11.69
C LEU A 97 -16.70 11.84 13.03
N LYS A 98 -15.90 12.45 13.90
CA LYS A 98 -16.26 13.06 15.17
C LYS A 98 -15.36 14.27 15.38
N GLU A 99 -15.59 15.05 16.43
CA GLU A 99 -14.63 16.05 16.88
C GLU A 99 -13.24 15.41 17.11
N VAL A 100 -12.20 16.07 16.59
CA VAL A 100 -10.81 15.62 16.67
C VAL A 100 -9.97 16.68 17.36
N GLU A 101 -9.21 16.24 18.36
CA GLU A 101 -8.12 17.00 18.95
C GLU A 101 -6.81 16.43 18.40
N ALA A 102 -5.98 17.30 17.84
CA ALA A 102 -4.68 16.90 17.30
C ALA A 102 -3.62 17.98 17.55
N PHE A 103 -2.37 17.60 17.36
CA PHE A 103 -1.26 18.55 17.22
C PHE A 103 -0.80 18.60 15.77
N ALA A 104 -0.66 19.80 15.23
CA ALA A 104 -0.05 20.06 13.93
C ALA A 104 1.43 20.36 14.07
N LEU A 105 2.23 19.75 13.19
CA LEU A 105 3.62 20.12 12.93
C LEU A 105 3.72 20.59 11.48
N LYS A 106 4.04 21.87 11.27
CA LYS A 106 4.14 22.43 9.91
C LYS A 106 5.34 21.87 9.15
N ALA A 107 5.23 21.87 7.83
CA ALA A 107 6.30 21.46 6.93
C ALA A 107 7.61 22.21 7.19
N ASP A 108 7.57 23.55 7.30
CA ASP A 108 8.76 24.38 7.55
C ASP A 108 9.40 24.07 8.91
N ASP A 109 8.57 23.86 9.93
CA ASP A 109 9.01 23.51 11.28
C ASP A 109 9.68 22.12 11.30
N LEU A 110 9.10 21.15 10.60
CA LEU A 110 9.68 19.82 10.44
C LEU A 110 10.99 19.86 9.65
N LYS A 111 11.06 20.65 8.57
CA LYS A 111 12.28 20.82 7.76
C LYS A 111 13.38 21.51 8.55
N PHE A 112 13.03 22.50 9.37
CA PHE A 112 13.96 23.12 10.32
C PHE A 112 14.54 22.08 11.28
N VAL A 113 13.70 21.29 11.95
CA VAL A 113 14.15 20.24 12.87
C VAL A 113 15.01 19.20 12.12
N ALA A 114 14.61 18.75 10.94
CA ALA A 114 15.40 17.82 10.14
C ALA A 114 16.81 18.37 9.84
N SER A 115 16.91 19.66 9.50
CA SER A 115 18.21 20.29 9.20
C SER A 115 19.16 20.35 10.41
N GLN A 116 18.62 20.52 11.62
CA GLN A 116 19.42 20.67 12.84
C GLN A 116 19.82 19.30 13.43
N PHE A 117 18.94 18.30 13.34
CA PHE A 117 19.09 17.03 14.02
C PHE A 117 19.48 15.92 13.05
N ARG A 118 20.79 15.70 12.86
CA ARG A 118 21.32 14.59 12.03
C ARG A 118 20.74 13.22 12.41
N ARG A 119 20.37 13.03 13.68
CA ARG A 119 19.78 11.78 14.16
C ARG A 119 18.39 11.49 13.55
N LEU A 120 17.65 12.53 13.14
CA LEU A 120 16.41 12.37 12.36
C LEU A 120 16.68 11.60 11.05
N HIS A 121 17.89 11.70 10.50
CA HIS A 121 18.34 10.97 9.32
C HIS A 121 18.80 9.53 9.60
N SER A 122 18.73 9.06 10.85
CA SER A 122 19.17 7.70 11.19
C SER A 122 18.33 6.64 10.49
N LYS A 123 18.99 5.56 10.03
CA LYS A 123 18.31 4.42 9.39
C LYS A 123 17.21 3.83 10.30
N GLN A 124 17.48 3.75 11.60
CA GLN A 124 16.54 3.20 12.58
C GLN A 124 15.24 4.02 12.69
N LEU A 125 15.35 5.35 12.80
CA LEU A 125 14.15 6.21 12.86
C LEU A 125 13.39 6.18 11.55
N ARG A 126 14.09 6.22 10.40
CA ARG A 126 13.47 6.08 9.07
C ARG A 126 12.67 4.79 8.93
N HIS A 127 13.24 3.65 9.35
CA HIS A 127 12.51 2.38 9.36
C HIS A 127 11.31 2.41 10.29
N THR A 128 11.43 3.06 11.44
CA THR A 128 10.32 3.22 12.40
C THR A 128 9.19 4.03 11.77
N PHE A 129 9.49 5.16 11.12
CA PHE A 129 8.49 5.96 10.40
C PHE A 129 7.79 5.15 9.29
N ARG A 130 8.57 4.44 8.45
CA ARG A 130 8.01 3.57 7.40
C ARG A 130 7.14 2.45 7.98
N PHE A 131 7.51 1.90 9.13
CA PHE A 131 6.73 0.86 9.79
C PHE A 131 5.38 1.36 10.31
N TYR A 132 5.31 2.59 10.81
CA TYR A 132 4.05 3.18 11.30
C TYR A 132 3.22 3.84 10.20
N SER A 133 3.81 4.11 9.03
CA SER A 133 3.11 4.73 7.91
C SER A 133 2.02 3.85 7.31
N HIS A 134 0.82 4.41 7.14
CA HIS A 134 -0.29 3.70 6.48
C HIS A 134 -0.03 3.48 4.99
N HIS A 135 0.62 4.44 4.34
CA HIS A 135 0.97 4.36 2.93
C HIS A 135 1.94 3.18 2.67
N TRP A 136 3.03 3.09 3.44
CA TRP A 136 4.01 2.00 3.33
C TRP A 136 3.41 0.62 3.64
N ARG A 137 2.55 0.54 4.66
CA ARG A 137 1.82 -0.71 4.99
C ARG A 137 0.92 -1.15 3.85
N THR A 138 0.17 -0.22 3.27
CA THR A 138 -0.74 -0.50 2.14
C THR A 138 0.05 -0.96 0.92
N TRP A 139 1.16 -0.30 0.63
CA TRP A 139 2.06 -0.68 -0.46
C TRP A 139 2.61 -2.10 -0.26
N ALA A 140 3.17 -2.39 0.92
CA ALA A 140 3.74 -3.69 1.24
C ALA A 140 2.70 -4.82 1.15
N ALA A 141 1.50 -4.60 1.70
CA ALA A 141 0.40 -5.56 1.62
C ALA A 141 0.03 -5.86 0.15
N CYS A 142 -0.11 -4.82 -0.67
CA CYS A 142 -0.44 -4.98 -2.09
C CYS A 142 0.68 -5.66 -2.89
N PHE A 143 1.94 -5.37 -2.58
CA PHE A 143 3.09 -6.02 -3.19
C PHE A 143 3.10 -7.54 -2.91
N ILE A 144 2.93 -7.92 -1.63
CA ILE A 144 2.84 -9.32 -1.20
C ILE A 144 1.64 -10.00 -1.87
N GLN A 145 0.48 -9.34 -1.88
CA GLN A 145 -0.72 -9.85 -2.55
C GLN A 145 -0.50 -10.09 -4.05
N ALA A 146 0.20 -9.19 -4.73
CA ALA A 146 0.52 -9.35 -6.15
C ALA A 146 1.44 -10.55 -6.38
N ALA A 147 2.50 -10.69 -5.57
CA ALA A 147 3.41 -11.84 -5.62
C ALA A 147 2.67 -13.16 -5.37
N TRP A 148 1.81 -13.21 -4.35
CA TRP A 148 1.00 -14.40 -4.05
C TRP A 148 0.04 -14.76 -5.19
N ARG A 149 -0.66 -13.77 -5.77
CA ARG A 149 -1.54 -13.99 -6.93
C ARG A 149 -0.75 -14.51 -8.13
N ARG A 150 0.47 -14.02 -8.36
CA ARG A 150 1.35 -14.53 -9.42
C ARG A 150 1.76 -15.97 -9.17
N TYR A 151 2.23 -16.28 -7.96
CA TYR A 151 2.58 -17.65 -7.55
C TYR A 151 1.39 -18.61 -7.74
N ARG A 152 0.21 -18.23 -7.27
CA ARG A 152 -1.01 -19.04 -7.40
C ARG A 152 -1.44 -19.27 -8.85
N ARG A 153 -1.25 -18.30 -9.75
CA ARG A 153 -1.49 -18.49 -11.19
C ARG A 153 -0.49 -19.47 -11.78
N LYS A 154 0.79 -19.30 -11.49
CA LYS A 154 1.85 -20.20 -12.00
C LYS A 154 1.63 -21.64 -11.54
N LYS A 155 1.34 -21.85 -10.25
CA LYS A 155 1.05 -23.18 -9.71
C LYS A 155 -0.17 -23.84 -10.33
N LEU A 156 -1.16 -23.04 -10.71
CA LEU A 156 -2.36 -23.53 -11.40
C LEU A 156 -2.06 -23.89 -12.86
N GLU A 157 -1.28 -23.06 -13.57
CA GLU A 157 -0.82 -23.34 -14.94
C GLU A 157 0.03 -24.62 -14.99
N GLU A 158 0.98 -24.78 -14.06
CA GLU A 158 1.80 -26.00 -13.91
C GLU A 158 0.90 -27.24 -13.69
N SER A 159 -0.09 -27.15 -12.80
CA SER A 159 -1.06 -28.24 -12.57
C SER A 159 -1.93 -28.56 -13.79
N LEU A 160 -2.29 -27.56 -14.59
CA LEU A 160 -3.07 -27.78 -15.82
C LEU A 160 -2.21 -28.45 -16.90
N TYR A 161 -0.95 -28.03 -17.05
CA TYR A 161 0.00 -28.61 -17.98
C TYR A 161 0.32 -30.07 -17.63
N GLU A 162 0.49 -30.39 -16.34
CA GLU A 162 0.65 -31.78 -15.86
C GLU A 162 -0.57 -32.65 -16.20
N GLU A 163 -1.79 -32.18 -15.93
CA GLU A 163 -3.00 -32.96 -16.24
C GLU A 163 -3.23 -33.07 -17.75
N GLU A 164 -2.89 -32.06 -18.56
CA GLU A 164 -2.92 -32.11 -20.02
C GLU A 164 -1.94 -33.16 -20.57
N ASN A 165 -0.69 -33.16 -20.11
CA ASN A 165 0.31 -34.16 -20.51
C ASN A 165 -0.14 -35.59 -20.13
N ARG A 166 -0.76 -35.75 -18.95
CA ARG A 166 -1.31 -37.05 -18.52
C ARG A 166 -2.48 -37.50 -19.39
N LEU A 167 -3.36 -36.58 -19.78
CA LEU A 167 -4.46 -36.87 -20.70
C LEU A 167 -3.93 -37.24 -22.10
N GLN A 168 -2.97 -36.48 -22.64
CA GLN A 168 -2.34 -36.79 -23.93
C GLN A 168 -1.67 -38.17 -23.91
N GLY A 169 -0.94 -38.51 -22.83
CA GLY A 169 -0.36 -39.84 -22.65
C GLY A 169 -1.41 -40.96 -22.59
N ALA A 170 -2.51 -40.76 -21.86
CA ALA A 170 -3.60 -41.73 -21.79
C ALA A 170 -4.28 -41.93 -23.16
N LEU A 171 -4.45 -40.85 -23.94
CA LEU A 171 -5.01 -40.90 -25.29
C LEU A 171 -4.10 -41.62 -26.29
N ALA A 172 -2.78 -41.40 -26.19
CA ALA A 172 -1.79 -42.08 -27.03
C ALA A 172 -1.78 -43.61 -26.82
N LEU A 173 -2.03 -44.07 -25.59
CA LEU A 173 -2.12 -45.49 -25.25
C LEU A 173 -3.43 -46.16 -25.72
N THR A 174 -4.49 -45.39 -25.98
CA THR A 174 -5.82 -45.93 -26.37
C THR A 174 -6.00 -46.26 -27.85
N GLY A 175 -4.97 -46.09 -28.69
CA GLY A 175 -4.87 -46.68 -30.03
C GLY A 175 -6.18 -46.95 -30.78
N GLY A 176 -6.95 -45.91 -31.11
CA GLY A 176 -8.08 -45.97 -32.05
C GLY A 176 -9.39 -46.64 -31.57
N SER A 177 -9.46 -47.20 -30.35
CA SER A 177 -10.72 -47.71 -29.77
C SER A 177 -11.30 -46.75 -28.74
N SER A 178 -12.59 -46.95 -28.42
CA SER A 178 -13.37 -46.24 -27.39
C SER A 178 -12.51 -45.69 -26.23
N PRO A 179 -12.68 -44.42 -25.81
CA PRO A 179 -11.85 -43.82 -24.76
C PRO A 179 -11.83 -44.71 -23.51
N SER A 180 -10.62 -45.01 -23.02
CA SER A 180 -10.46 -45.83 -21.83
C SER A 180 -11.08 -45.13 -20.61
N LEU A 181 -11.54 -45.91 -19.64
CA LEU A 181 -12.04 -45.41 -18.35
C LEU A 181 -11.07 -44.41 -17.70
N GLY A 182 -9.75 -44.67 -17.83
CA GLY A 182 -8.70 -43.76 -17.39
C GLY A 182 -8.73 -42.41 -18.10
N ALA A 183 -8.86 -42.38 -19.43
CA ALA A 183 -8.95 -41.15 -20.21
C ALA A 183 -10.19 -40.31 -19.82
N THR A 184 -11.35 -40.96 -19.60
CA THR A 184 -12.58 -40.29 -19.16
C THR A 184 -12.44 -39.68 -17.76
N ILE A 185 -11.79 -40.37 -16.82
CA ILE A 185 -11.52 -39.86 -15.47
C ILE A 185 -10.61 -38.62 -15.53
N TYR A 186 -9.56 -38.64 -16.35
CA TYR A 186 -8.67 -37.48 -16.53
C TYR A 186 -9.38 -36.30 -17.21
N ALA A 187 -10.15 -36.54 -18.27
CA ALA A 187 -10.92 -35.49 -18.93
C ALA A 187 -11.93 -34.82 -17.98
N SER A 188 -12.59 -35.61 -17.13
CA SER A 188 -13.52 -35.12 -16.10
C SER A 188 -12.82 -34.24 -15.04
N ARG A 189 -11.64 -34.65 -14.58
CA ARG A 189 -10.81 -33.87 -13.64
C ARG A 189 -10.32 -32.56 -14.26
N PHE A 190 -9.86 -32.61 -15.50
CA PHE A 190 -9.43 -31.44 -16.27
C PHE A 190 -10.57 -30.43 -16.44
N ALA A 191 -11.74 -30.88 -16.88
CA ALA A 191 -12.94 -30.05 -17.01
C ALA A 191 -13.40 -29.47 -15.66
N ALA A 192 -13.41 -30.26 -14.59
CA ALA A 192 -13.77 -29.79 -13.25
C ALA A 192 -12.78 -28.72 -12.71
N ASN A 193 -11.48 -28.86 -13.00
CA ASN A 193 -10.49 -27.85 -12.66
C ASN A 193 -10.72 -26.55 -13.44
N ILE A 194 -10.95 -26.61 -14.76
CA ILE A 194 -11.29 -25.43 -15.59
C ILE A 194 -12.58 -24.76 -15.10
N LEU A 195 -13.62 -25.53 -14.75
CA LEU A 195 -14.87 -24.94 -14.24
C LEU A 195 -14.67 -24.25 -12.89
N ARG A 196 -13.78 -24.74 -12.02
CA ARG A 196 -13.40 -24.03 -10.78
C ARG A 196 -12.64 -22.74 -11.07
N THR A 197 -11.82 -22.67 -12.12
CA THR A 197 -11.12 -21.43 -12.49
C THR A 197 -12.10 -20.39 -13.03
N LEU A 198 -13.03 -20.82 -13.89
CA LEU A 198 -14.09 -19.96 -14.43
C LEU A 198 -15.01 -19.44 -13.32
N ARG A 199 -15.40 -20.27 -12.34
CA ARG A 199 -16.20 -19.82 -11.19
C ARG A 199 -15.44 -18.86 -10.27
N ARG A 200 -14.15 -19.12 -10.01
CA ARG A 200 -13.30 -18.21 -9.21
C ARG A 200 -13.00 -16.89 -9.92
N SER A 201 -13.00 -16.89 -11.26
CA SER A 201 -12.83 -15.70 -12.08
C SER A 201 -14.17 -15.03 -12.47
N GLY A 202 -15.29 -15.72 -12.28
CA GLY A 202 -16.59 -15.42 -12.90
C GLY A 202 -17.43 -14.36 -12.20
N THR A 203 -17.06 -13.93 -10.99
CA THR A 203 -17.72 -12.80 -10.32
C THR A 203 -17.09 -11.43 -10.67
N ARG A 204 -16.07 -11.37 -11.54
CA ARG A 204 -15.41 -10.11 -11.95
C ARG A 204 -15.22 -9.91 -13.46
N LYS A 205 -15.67 -10.83 -14.33
CA LYS A 205 -15.24 -10.90 -15.74
C LYS A 205 -16.30 -10.65 -16.82
N VAL A 206 -17.37 -9.89 -16.55
CA VAL A 206 -18.27 -9.46 -17.65
C VAL A 206 -17.91 -8.08 -18.22
N ARG A 207 -16.87 -7.37 -17.72
CA ARG A 207 -16.48 -6.06 -18.30
C ARG A 207 -14.98 -5.72 -18.44
N LEU A 208 -14.04 -6.61 -18.12
CA LEU A 208 -12.61 -6.27 -18.19
C LEU A 208 -11.83 -7.30 -19.00
N GLN A 209 -12.06 -7.27 -20.31
CA GLN A 209 -11.13 -7.81 -21.30
C GLN A 209 -10.52 -6.62 -22.05
N GLU A 210 -9.81 -5.78 -21.30
CA GLU A 210 -8.87 -4.85 -21.89
C GLU A 210 -7.58 -4.90 -21.07
N ARG A 211 -6.46 -4.90 -21.78
CA ARG A 211 -5.09 -5.18 -21.32
C ARG A 211 -4.72 -4.46 -20.02
N LEU A 212 -4.88 -5.11 -18.88
CA LEU A 212 -4.26 -4.64 -17.64
C LEU A 212 -3.24 -5.67 -17.17
N SER A 213 -1.98 -5.39 -17.49
CA SER A 213 -0.82 -5.83 -16.73
C SER A 213 -1.14 -5.74 -15.22
N PRO A 214 -0.55 -6.57 -14.34
CA PRO A 214 -0.61 -6.31 -12.92
C PRO A 214 0.16 -5.01 -12.67
N ILE A 215 -0.52 -3.87 -12.82
CA ILE A 215 0.01 -2.55 -12.50
C ILE A 215 0.17 -2.59 -10.99
N LEU A 216 1.40 -2.91 -10.58
CA LEU A 216 1.87 -2.80 -9.21
C LEU A 216 1.57 -1.39 -8.74
N LEU A 217 1.21 -1.23 -7.47
CA LEU A 217 1.27 0.10 -6.86
C LEU A 217 2.65 0.68 -7.16
N GLN A 218 2.71 1.92 -7.62
CA GLN A 218 3.99 2.61 -7.69
C GLN A 218 4.61 2.53 -6.31
N LYS A 219 5.89 2.14 -6.29
CA LYS A 219 6.67 2.19 -5.08
C LYS A 219 6.61 3.64 -4.59
N PRO A 220 6.22 3.89 -3.33
CA PRO A 220 6.29 5.23 -2.78
C PRO A 220 7.70 5.75 -3.02
N ASP A 221 7.82 7.01 -3.44
CA ASP A 221 9.11 7.58 -3.79
C ASP A 221 10.12 7.30 -2.67
N GLU A 222 11.14 6.53 -3.02
CA GLU A 222 12.27 6.37 -2.15
C GLU A 222 13.16 7.57 -2.40
N PRO A 223 13.45 8.39 -1.39
CA PRO A 223 14.55 9.31 -1.50
C PRO A 223 15.80 8.54 -1.90
N ASP A 224 16.38 8.94 -3.02
CA ASP A 224 17.57 8.31 -3.57
C ASP A 224 18.75 8.69 -2.67
N PHE A 225 19.39 7.68 -2.06
CA PHE A 225 20.41 7.87 -1.02
C PHE A 225 21.79 7.34 -1.43
N PHE A 226 22.03 7.18 -2.73
CA PHE A 226 23.36 6.88 -3.27
C PHE A 226 24.12 8.12 -3.74
N ALA A 227 23.54 9.32 -3.62
CA ALA A 227 24.26 10.57 -3.85
C ALA A 227 24.84 11.08 -2.52
N GLU A 228 26.00 10.53 -2.15
CA GLU A 228 27.11 11.19 -1.42
C GLU A 228 27.99 10.13 -0.73
N ASP A 229 28.82 9.48 -1.54
CA ASP A 229 30.18 9.11 -1.14
C ASP A 229 31.11 9.99 -2.00
N HIS A 230 31.27 11.29 -1.69
CA HIS A 230 32.39 12.13 -2.12
C HIS A 230 32.61 13.30 -1.16
#